data_AF-A0A841T8B7-F1
#
_entry.id   AF-A0A841T8B7-F1
#
_cell.length_a   1.000
_cell.length_b   1.000
_cell.length_c   1.000
_cell.angle_alpha   90.00
_cell.angle_beta   90.00
_cell.angle_gamma   90.00
#
_symmetry.space_group_name_H-M   'P 1'
#
loop_
_entity.id
_entity.type
_entity.pdbx_description
1 polymer ?
#
loop_
_entity_poly.entity_id
_entity_poly.type
_entity_poly.pdbx_seq_one_letter_code
_entity_poly.pdbx_strand_id
1 'polypeptide(L)' 'MTDTPNSGEFIVVKAKDNGVNVIGLTRGQDTRFHHTEKLDRGEVLIAQFTDHTSAIKIRGKATILTKYGTVDTDN' A
#
# COMPACT_ATOMS: atom_id res chain seq x y z
N MET A 1 2.10 -27.91 -15.60
CA MET A 1 1.49 -26.64 -15.15
C MET A 1 2.11 -26.33 -13.81
N THR A 2 3.14 -25.48 -13.77
CA THR A 2 3.72 -25.00 -12.51
C THR A 2 2.83 -23.87 -12.03
N ASP A 3 1.93 -24.22 -11.11
CA ASP A 3 1.07 -23.29 -10.38
C ASP A 3 1.97 -22.44 -9.48
N THR A 4 2.63 -21.46 -10.08
CA THR A 4 3.42 -20.49 -9.34
C THR A 4 2.37 -19.54 -8.77
N PRO A 5 2.21 -19.45 -7.43
CA PRO A 5 1.30 -18.48 -6.86
C PRO A 5 1.63 -17.13 -7.49
N ASN A 6 0.60 -16.41 -7.94
CA ASN A 6 0.77 -15.09 -8.51
C ASN A 6 1.21 -14.16 -7.36
N SER A 7 2.49 -14.24 -6.99
CA SER A 7 3.15 -13.48 -5.94
C SER A 7 3.35 -12.07 -6.48
N GLY A 8 2.24 -11.33 -6.60
CA GLY A 8 2.27 -9.92 -6.93
C GLY A 8 3.16 -9.19 -5.93
N GLU A 9 3.87 -8.18 -6.41
CA GLU A 9 4.70 -7.35 -5.54
C GLU A 9 3.83 -6.75 -4.43
N PHE A 10 4.42 -6.55 -3.26
CA PHE A 10 3.73 -5.95 -2.13
C PHE A 10 4.56 -4.81 -1.55
N ILE A 11 3.89 -3.97 -0.77
CA ILE A 11 4.54 -2.98 0.08
C ILE A 11 4.18 -3.24 1.54
N VAL A 12 5.06 -2.85 2.45
CA VAL A 12 4.77 -2.81 3.88
C VAL A 12 4.66 -1.35 4.29
N VAL A 13 3.60 -0.98 4.99
CA VAL A 13 3.37 0.37 5.50
C VAL A 13 3.25 0.30 7.00
N LYS A 14 4.11 1.03 7.72
CA LYS A 14 4.03 1.19 9.18
C LYS A 14 3.66 2.63 9.51
N ALA A 15 2.52 2.81 10.17
CA ALA A 15 2.08 4.12 10.61
C ALA A 15 2.96 4.66 11.74
N LYS A 16 3.45 5.90 11.58
CA LYS A 16 4.27 6.61 12.57
C LYS A 16 3.46 7.64 13.37
N ASP A 17 2.23 7.91 12.94
CA ASP A 17 1.22 8.72 13.60
C ASP A 17 -0.19 8.12 13.42
N ASN A 18 -1.18 8.61 14.16
CA ASN A 18 -2.57 8.17 14.05
C ASN A 18 -3.22 8.68 12.77
N GLY A 19 -4.11 7.87 12.18
CA GLY A 19 -4.87 8.26 10.99
C GLY A 19 -4.07 8.32 9.69
N VAL A 20 -3.00 7.54 9.57
CA VAL A 20 -2.36 7.29 8.27
C VAL A 20 -3.36 6.58 7.35
N ASN A 21 -3.46 7.02 6.11
CA ASN A 21 -4.36 6.42 5.12
C ASN A 21 -3.55 5.67 4.05
N VAL A 22 -3.90 4.41 3.81
CA VAL A 22 -3.39 3.59 2.72
C VAL A 22 -4.52 3.44 1.69
N ILE A 23 -4.35 4.05 0.52
CA ILE A 23 -5.41 4.19 -0.48
C ILE A 23 -5.07 3.35 -1.71
N GLY A 24 -5.92 2.38 -2.05
CA GLY A 24 -5.81 1.59 -3.27
C GLY A 24 -6.41 2.34 -4.47
N LEU A 25 -5.67 2.35 -5.59
CA LEU A 25 -6.11 2.91 -6.86
C LEU A 25 -6.40 1.80 -7.88
N THR A 26 -7.49 1.98 -8.62
CA THR A 26 -7.98 0.98 -9.58
C THR A 26 -6.98 0.70 -10.70
N ARG A 27 -6.84 -0.58 -11.05
CA ARG A 27 -6.24 -1.00 -12.32
C ARG A 27 -7.27 -0.85 -13.45
N GLY A 28 -6.86 -0.28 -14.58
CA GLY A 28 -7.70 -0.15 -15.78
C GLY A 28 -7.61 1.22 -16.44
N GLN A 29 -8.62 1.53 -17.26
CA GLN A 29 -8.73 2.79 -18.01
C GLN A 29 -8.85 4.01 -17.08
N ASP A 30 -9.59 3.85 -15.98
CA ASP A 30 -9.79 4.91 -14.99
C ASP A 30 -8.88 4.69 -13.77
N THR A 31 -8.30 5.78 -13.29
CA THR A 31 -7.53 5.81 -12.03
C THR A 31 -8.36 6.48 -10.94
N ARG A 32 -9.01 5.69 -10.09
CA ARG A 32 -9.83 6.18 -8.96
C ARG A 32 -9.52 5.46 -7.66
N PHE A 33 -9.79 6.12 -6.53
CA PHE A 33 -9.70 5.48 -5.22
C PHE A 33 -10.84 4.47 -5.07
N HIS A 34 -10.53 3.25 -4.64
CA HIS A 34 -11.55 2.19 -4.45
C HIS A 34 -11.60 1.64 -3.02
N HIS A 35 -10.51 1.77 -2.26
CA HIS A 35 -10.45 1.40 -0.84
C HIS A 35 -9.53 2.36 -0.10
N THR A 36 -9.85 2.67 1.15
CA THR A 36 -8.96 3.39 2.06
C THR A 36 -8.89 2.63 3.36
N GLU A 37 -7.70 2.16 3.71
CA GLU A 37 -7.40 1.60 5.01
C GLU A 37 -6.83 2.70 5.91
N LYS A 38 -7.39 2.88 7.11
CA LYS A 38 -6.90 3.85 8.08
C LYS A 38 -6.09 3.11 9.13
N LEU A 39 -4.87 3.55 9.36
CA LEU A 39 -3.94 3.00 10.33
C LEU A 39 -3.69 3.99 11.47
N ASP A 40 -3.76 3.50 12.70
CA ASP A 40 -3.32 4.20 13.90
C ASP A 40 -1.83 3.95 14.18
N ARG A 41 -1.24 4.77 15.05
CA ARG A 41 0.21 4.78 15.30
C ARG A 41 0.69 3.41 15.75
N GLY A 42 1.66 2.88 15.02
CA GLY A 42 2.26 1.58 15.29
C GLY A 42 1.62 0.42 14.53
N GLU A 43 0.45 0.62 13.91
CA GLU A 43 -0.16 -0.38 13.04
C GLU A 43 0.66 -0.58 11.77
N VAL A 44 0.55 -1.79 11.22
CA VAL A 44 1.29 -2.23 10.03
C VAL A 44 0.31 -2.87 9.06
N LEU A 45 0.39 -2.46 7.79
CA LEU A 45 -0.32 -3.08 6.68
C LEU A 45 0.68 -3.64 5.67
N ILE A 46 0.45 -4.88 5.23
CA ILE A 46 1.17 -5.50 4.11
C ILE A 46 0.17 -5.59 2.96
N ALA A 47 0.40 -4.82 1.90
CA ALA A 47 -0.56 -4.65 0.81
C ALA A 47 0.05 -5.10 -0.52
N GLN A 48 -0.58 -6.10 -1.15
CA GLN A 48 -0.17 -6.61 -2.46
C GLN A 48 -0.75 -5.74 -3.59
N PHE A 49 -0.02 -5.61 -4.69
CA PHE A 49 -0.61 -5.24 -5.97
C PHE A 49 -1.44 -6.41 -6.51
N THR A 50 -2.66 -6.10 -6.96
CA THR A 50 -3.64 -7.11 -7.36
C THR A 50 -4.22 -6.78 -8.74
N ASP A 51 -5.16 -7.62 -9.19
CA ASP A 51 -5.96 -7.33 -10.38
C ASP A 51 -6.79 -6.05 -10.24
N HIS A 52 -7.16 -5.69 -9.00
CA HIS A 52 -7.97 -4.49 -8.73
C HIS A 52 -7.10 -3.28 -8.37
N THR A 53 -5.93 -3.49 -7.76
CA THR A 53 -5.06 -2.42 -7.25
C THR A 53 -3.76 -2.35 -8.05
N SER A 54 -3.60 -1.30 -8.85
CA SER A 54 -2.41 -1.04 -9.65
C SER A 54 -1.44 -0.04 -9.02
N ALA A 55 -1.95 0.82 -8.15
CA ALA A 55 -1.17 1.81 -7.43
C ALA A 55 -1.70 1.95 -6.00
N ILE A 56 -0.82 2.35 -5.08
CA ILE A 56 -1.16 2.58 -3.68
C ILE A 56 -0.63 3.95 -3.29
N LYS A 57 -1.50 4.78 -2.71
CA LYS A 57 -1.14 6.12 -2.20
C LYS A 57 -1.18 6.12 -0.68
N ILE A 58 -0.09 6.57 -0.06
CA ILE A 58 0.02 6.73 1.40
C ILE A 58 -0.12 8.22 1.75
N ARG A 59 -0.94 8.53 2.75
CA ARG A 59 -1.09 9.88 3.32
C ARG A 59 -0.92 9.82 4.85
N GLY A 60 -0.16 10.76 5.41
CA GLY A 60 0.21 10.79 6.83
C GLY A 60 1.63 10.28 7.06
N LYS A 61 2.13 10.42 8.28
CA LYS A 61 3.51 10.07 8.64
C LYS A 61 3.68 8.56 8.75
N ALA A 62 4.49 7.97 7.88
CA ALA A 62 4.65 6.52 7.79
C ALA A 62 6.04 6.13 7.25
N THR A 63 6.46 4.90 7.56
CA THR A 63 7.62 4.25 6.92
C THR A 63 7.08 3.17 5.97
N ILE A 64 7.53 3.19 4.72
CA ILE A 64 7.11 2.28 3.66
C ILE A 64 8.31 1.44 3.22
N LEU A 65 8.16 0.12 3.18
CA LEU A 65 9.15 -0.80 2.63
C LEU A 65 8.63 -1.36 1.33
N THR A 66 9.49 -1.35 0.31
CA THR A 66 9.25 -1.96 -0.99
C THR A 66 10.47 -2.82 -1.35
N LYS A 67 10.40 -3.57 -2.45
CA LYS A 67 11.57 -4.29 -2.97
C LYS A 67 12.75 -3.37 -3.35
N TYR A 68 12.51 -2.07 -3.51
CA TYR A 68 13.51 -1.07 -3.87
C TYR A 68 14.12 -0.35 -2.65
N GLY A 69 13.71 -0.72 -1.44
CA GLY A 69 14.20 -0.11 -0.21
C GLY A 69 13.09 0.60 0.59
N THR A 70 13.53 1.45 1.51
CA THR A 70 12.67 2.15 2.46
C THR A 70 12.42 3.58 2.01
N VAL A 71 11.17 4.04 2.13
CA VAL A 71 10.75 5.41 1.88
C VAL A 71 9.96 5.89 3.09
N ASP A 72 10.27 7.07 3.60
CA ASP A 72 9.48 7.71 4.64
C ASP A 72 8.60 8.81 4.03
N THR A 73 7.40 8.95 4.56
CA THR A 73 6.56 10.13 4.31
C THR A 73 6.66 11.06 5.50
N ASP A 74 7.05 12.31 5.24
CA ASP A 74 7.07 13.37 6.23
C ASP A 74 5.85 14.27 6.03
N ASN A 75 5.08 14.43 7.11
CA ASN A 75 4.13 15.52 7.34
C ASN A 75 4.12 15.84 8.83
#